data_AF-A0A836RI36-F1
#
_entry.id   AF-A0A836RI36-F1
#
_cell.length_a   1.000
_cell.length_b   1.000
_cell.length_c   1.000
_cell.angle_alpha   90.00
_cell.angle_beta   90.00
_cell.angle_gamma   90.00
#
_symmetry.space_group_name_H-M   'P 1'
#
loop_
_entity.id
_entity.type
_entity.pdbx_description
1 polymer ?
#
loop_
_entity_poly.entity_id
_entity_poly.type
_entity_poly.pdbx_seq_one_letter_code
_entity_poly.pdbx_strand_id
1 'polypeptide(L)'
;MPIKVRCQGCRAVFNVPDAARGRAIRRPKCQAKFRVPAREPNEGRPARPSEPEDPLASLDLSELEDRSVRVCPRCGTEVSEEDIECPNCFVDLSTGVMREATRRRLSRKGPDPALYYRGVWKDAWTFTMEQKPLVFRTIFYLTFWTLVSLGCVFMVSWCRNMPPRVFWAFVAAVTGLVPLGWLWHLNTEIVAATVNRKEQLPRIPFDFFLCVALGIKAIAWELAMCVQTVVSLIGLGLLVTGNHLLGGILLGVGVAATLPLLPIAFAHMAMPVSWPAWAINKLGEAFAKTLVPPLYWCLVLFVTSLPILGLLGGAAAWKGRDVARM
;
A
#
# COMPACT_ATOMS: atom_id res chain seq x y z
N MET A 1 -60.81 -34.35 -5.52
CA MET A 1 -60.20 -35.53 -6.16
C MET A 1 -59.36 -36.30 -5.13
N PRO A 2 -59.54 -37.63 -5.00
CA PRO A 2 -58.82 -38.42 -3.99
C PRO A 2 -57.30 -38.31 -4.15
N ILE A 3 -56.60 -38.14 -3.04
CA ILE A 3 -55.14 -37.94 -3.02
C ILE A 3 -54.44 -39.29 -2.90
N LYS A 4 -53.46 -39.53 -3.76
CA LYS A 4 -52.56 -40.69 -3.65
C LYS A 4 -51.47 -40.38 -2.64
N VAL A 5 -51.46 -41.08 -1.50
CA VAL A 5 -50.43 -40.93 -0.46
C VAL A 5 -49.71 -42.25 -0.25
N ARG A 6 -48.38 -42.20 -0.14
CA ARG A 6 -47.54 -43.36 0.17
C ARG A 6 -47.34 -43.46 1.67
N CYS A 7 -47.69 -44.58 2.29
CA CYS A 7 -47.43 -44.80 3.71
C CYS A 7 -45.96 -45.12 3.95
N GLN A 8 -45.30 -44.43 4.88
CA GLN A 8 -43.88 -44.64 5.16
C GLN A 8 -43.57 -46.00 5.84
N GLY A 9 -44.53 -46.58 6.59
CA GLY A 9 -44.31 -47.85 7.29
C GLY A 9 -44.37 -49.10 6.41
N CYS A 10 -45.12 -49.08 5.32
CA CYS A 10 -45.35 -50.26 4.47
C CYS A 10 -45.18 -50.00 2.97
N ARG A 11 -44.77 -48.77 2.59
CA ARG A 11 -44.47 -48.28 1.23
C ARG A 11 -45.56 -48.41 0.15
N ALA A 12 -46.70 -49.02 0.45
CA ALA A 12 -47.85 -49.09 -0.45
C ALA A 12 -48.55 -47.72 -0.61
N VAL A 13 -48.97 -47.43 -1.85
CA VAL A 13 -49.73 -46.23 -2.23
C VAL A 13 -51.22 -46.51 -2.11
N PHE A 14 -51.99 -45.62 -1.51
CA PHE A 14 -53.44 -45.74 -1.43
C PHE A 14 -54.12 -44.38 -1.51
N ASN A 15 -55.42 -44.42 -1.83
CA ASN A 15 -56.22 -43.22 -2.05
C ASN A 15 -56.88 -42.80 -0.74
N VAL A 16 -56.75 -41.52 -0.40
CA VAL A 16 -57.34 -40.91 0.79
C VAL A 16 -58.39 -39.88 0.35
N PRO A 17 -59.58 -39.85 0.98
CA PRO A 17 -60.60 -38.84 0.70
C PRO A 17 -60.14 -37.44 1.08
N ASP A 18 -60.57 -36.43 0.32
CA ASP A 18 -60.13 -35.04 0.49
C ASP A 18 -60.40 -34.45 1.88
N ALA A 19 -61.42 -34.94 2.57
CA ALA A 19 -61.76 -34.51 3.93
C ALA A 19 -60.67 -34.81 4.98
N ALA A 20 -59.72 -35.69 4.66
CA ALA A 20 -58.62 -36.04 5.56
C ALA A 20 -57.35 -35.19 5.37
N ARG A 21 -57.35 -34.18 4.49
CA ARG A 21 -56.23 -33.23 4.32
C ARG A 21 -55.91 -32.52 5.64
N GLY A 22 -54.64 -32.45 6.01
CA GLY A 22 -54.17 -31.83 7.26
C GLY A 22 -54.44 -32.61 8.54
N ARG A 23 -55.19 -33.72 8.50
CA ARG A 23 -55.48 -34.57 9.67
C ARG A 23 -54.58 -35.81 9.71
N ALA A 24 -54.30 -36.28 10.93
CA ALA A 24 -53.54 -37.50 11.15
C ALA A 24 -54.48 -38.71 11.11
N ILE A 25 -54.37 -39.54 10.06
CA ILE A 25 -55.17 -40.75 9.92
C ILE A 25 -54.31 -41.99 10.15
N ARG A 26 -54.92 -43.06 10.67
CA ARG A 26 -54.27 -44.37 10.81
C ARG A 26 -54.57 -45.20 9.58
N ARG A 27 -53.54 -45.85 9.03
CA ARG A 27 -53.74 -46.80 7.94
C ARG A 27 -54.34 -48.10 8.48
N PRO A 28 -55.43 -48.64 7.91
CA PRO A 28 -56.07 -49.85 8.45
C PRO A 28 -55.15 -51.08 8.51
N LYS A 29 -54.25 -51.24 7.54
CA LYS A 29 -53.40 -52.45 7.42
C LYS A 29 -52.12 -52.46 8.27
N CYS A 30 -51.57 -51.30 8.63
CA CYS A 30 -50.33 -51.24 9.41
C CYS A 30 -50.45 -50.40 10.69
N GLN A 31 -51.64 -49.87 10.97
CA GLN A 31 -51.99 -49.01 12.11
C GLN A 31 -51.11 -47.76 12.34
N ALA A 32 -50.09 -47.55 11.51
CA ALA A 32 -49.21 -46.40 11.57
C ALA A 32 -50.00 -45.10 11.34
N LYS A 33 -49.81 -44.13 12.23
CA LYS A 33 -50.41 -42.80 12.19
C LYS A 33 -49.54 -41.90 11.32
N PHE A 34 -50.12 -41.35 10.25
CA PHE A 34 -49.40 -40.42 9.36
C PHE A 34 -50.28 -39.20 9.07
N ARG A 35 -49.65 -38.03 8.90
CA ARG A 35 -50.34 -36.77 8.58
C ARG A 35 -50.43 -36.59 7.07
N VAL A 36 -51.63 -36.27 6.58
CA VAL A 36 -51.85 -35.93 5.16
C VAL A 36 -51.47 -34.46 4.96
N PRO A 37 -50.65 -34.10 3.95
CA PRO A 37 -50.26 -32.72 3.69
C PRO A 37 -51.48 -31.79 3.53
N ALA A 38 -51.45 -30.65 4.21
CA ALA A 38 -52.45 -29.59 4.03
C ALA A 38 -52.18 -28.83 2.72
N ARG A 39 -53.22 -28.22 2.14
CA ARG A 39 -53.05 -27.34 0.98
C ARG A 39 -52.40 -26.04 1.47
N GLU A 40 -51.29 -25.64 0.87
CA GLU A 40 -50.68 -24.33 1.12
C GLU A 40 -51.66 -23.22 0.69
N PRO A 41 -51.88 -22.18 1.51
CA PRO A 41 -52.76 -21.07 1.15
C PRO A 41 -52.08 -20.20 0.09
N ASN A 42 -52.79 -20.01 -1.03
CA ASN A 42 -52.41 -19.06 -2.08
C ASN A 42 -52.36 -17.64 -1.49
N GLU A 43 -51.24 -16.96 -1.72
CA GLU A 43 -51.04 -15.55 -1.41
C GLU A 43 -52.10 -14.67 -2.09
N GLY A 44 -52.70 -13.77 -1.32
CA GLY A 44 -53.67 -12.81 -1.83
C GLY A 44 -54.23 -11.90 -0.75
N ARG A 45 -53.62 -10.70 -0.65
CA ARG A 45 -54.09 -9.44 -0.01
C ARG A 45 -53.48 -9.12 1.36
N PRO A 46 -52.82 -7.94 1.52
CA PRO A 46 -52.25 -7.55 2.80
C PRO A 46 -53.35 -6.95 3.70
N ALA A 47 -53.45 -7.46 4.93
CA ALA A 47 -54.06 -6.75 6.03
C ALA A 47 -52.98 -5.92 6.75
N ARG A 48 -53.28 -4.66 7.06
CA ARG A 48 -52.39 -3.70 7.71
C ARG A 48 -52.01 -4.19 9.12
N PRO A 49 -50.72 -4.33 9.49
CA PRO A 49 -50.37 -4.65 10.87
C PRO A 49 -50.37 -3.40 11.74
N SER A 50 -50.88 -3.55 12.97
CA SER A 50 -50.77 -2.62 14.09
C SER A 50 -49.31 -2.46 14.54
N GLU A 51 -48.95 -1.25 14.98
CA GLU A 51 -47.61 -0.87 15.44
C GLU A 51 -47.09 -1.75 16.61
N PRO A 52 -45.86 -2.30 16.52
CA PRO A 52 -45.19 -2.91 17.66
C PRO A 52 -44.41 -1.86 18.49
N GLU A 53 -44.52 -1.93 19.83
CA GLU A 53 -43.83 -1.07 20.81
C GLU A 53 -42.31 -1.27 20.93
N ASP A 54 -41.70 -2.11 20.08
CA ASP A 54 -40.25 -2.19 19.96
C ASP A 54 -39.88 -2.26 18.47
N PRO A 55 -39.43 -1.15 17.85
CA PRO A 55 -39.14 -1.08 16.41
C PRO A 55 -38.00 -2.01 15.99
N LEU A 56 -37.24 -2.57 16.95
CA LEU A 56 -36.17 -3.53 16.72
C LEU A 56 -36.63 -5.00 16.79
N ALA A 57 -37.81 -5.28 17.37
CA ALA A 57 -38.32 -6.65 17.48
C ALA A 57 -38.85 -7.22 16.16
N SER A 58 -39.22 -6.36 15.21
CA SER A 58 -39.63 -6.75 13.85
C SER A 58 -38.49 -6.76 12.83
N LEU A 59 -37.29 -6.29 13.21
CA LEU A 59 -36.11 -6.31 12.36
C LEU A 59 -35.43 -7.67 12.56
N ASP A 60 -35.57 -8.55 11.59
CA ASP A 60 -34.84 -9.81 11.58
C ASP A 60 -33.35 -9.51 11.31
N LEU A 61 -32.57 -9.42 12.39
CA LEU A 61 -31.15 -9.12 12.35
C LEU A 61 -30.37 -10.14 11.48
N SER A 62 -30.91 -11.35 11.31
CA SER A 62 -30.31 -12.38 10.46
C SER A 62 -30.46 -12.12 8.95
N GLU A 63 -31.39 -11.24 8.57
CA GLU A 63 -31.65 -10.80 7.20
C GLU A 63 -30.93 -9.47 6.88
N LEU A 64 -30.57 -8.70 7.90
CA LEU A 64 -29.80 -7.44 7.80
C LEU A 64 -28.29 -7.60 7.95
N GLU A 65 -27.83 -8.71 8.53
CA GLU A 65 -26.40 -9.01 8.61
C GLU A 65 -25.87 -9.29 7.19
N ASP A 66 -24.89 -8.48 6.76
CA ASP A 66 -24.30 -8.59 5.43
C ASP A 66 -23.48 -9.88 5.33
N ARG A 67 -24.12 -10.94 4.84
CA ARG A 67 -23.51 -12.28 4.68
C ARG A 67 -22.37 -12.32 3.67
N SER A 68 -22.16 -11.24 2.91
CA SER A 68 -21.07 -11.16 1.94
C SER A 68 -19.72 -10.81 2.58
N VAL A 69 -19.71 -10.31 3.82
CA VAL A 69 -18.50 -9.83 4.50
C VAL A 69 -18.14 -10.73 5.68
N ARG A 70 -17.02 -11.44 5.58
CA ARG A 70 -16.48 -12.19 6.74
C ARG A 70 -15.71 -11.24 7.64
N VAL A 71 -15.96 -11.35 8.94
CA VAL A 71 -15.30 -10.51 9.94
C VAL A 71 -14.42 -11.38 10.84
N CYS A 72 -13.24 -10.90 11.19
CA CYS A 72 -12.36 -11.61 12.11
C CYS A 72 -13.01 -11.74 13.50
N PRO A 73 -13.13 -12.96 14.06
CA PRO A 73 -13.82 -13.19 15.33
C PRO A 73 -13.14 -12.56 16.55
N ARG A 74 -11.87 -12.14 16.41
CA ARG A 74 -11.10 -11.56 17.52
C ARG A 74 -11.01 -10.04 17.47
N CYS A 75 -10.77 -9.47 16.30
CA CYS A 75 -10.48 -8.04 16.15
C CYS A 75 -11.53 -7.27 15.34
N GLY A 76 -12.56 -7.94 14.82
CA GLY A 76 -13.64 -7.27 14.09
C GLY A 76 -13.23 -6.70 12.72
N THR A 77 -12.03 -7.03 12.22
CA THR A 77 -11.57 -6.55 10.91
C THR A 77 -12.24 -7.38 9.80
N GLU A 78 -12.74 -6.73 8.77
CA GLU A 78 -13.26 -7.37 7.56
C GLU A 78 -12.12 -8.12 6.84
N VAL A 79 -12.39 -9.35 6.42
CA VAL A 79 -11.40 -10.24 5.83
C VAL A 79 -11.97 -10.86 4.56
N SER A 80 -11.11 -11.04 3.55
CA SER A 80 -11.55 -11.62 2.30
C SER A 80 -11.93 -13.10 2.46
N GLU A 81 -12.74 -13.61 1.53
CA GLU A 81 -13.19 -14.99 1.55
C GLU A 81 -12.07 -16.04 1.41
N GLU A 82 -10.94 -15.61 0.86
CA GLU A 82 -9.78 -16.45 0.53
C GLU A 82 -8.75 -16.49 1.67
N ASP A 83 -8.83 -15.56 2.61
CA ASP A 83 -7.88 -15.46 3.72
C ASP A 83 -8.16 -16.51 4.79
N ILE A 84 -7.14 -17.29 5.14
CA ILE A 84 -7.21 -18.28 6.23
C ILE A 84 -6.86 -17.62 7.58
N GLU A 85 -6.00 -16.60 7.55
CA GLU A 85 -5.51 -15.90 8.75
C GLU A 85 -5.89 -14.42 8.68
N CYS A 86 -6.30 -13.85 9.81
CA CYS A 86 -6.65 -12.44 9.87
C CYS A 86 -5.40 -11.57 9.61
N PRO A 87 -5.45 -10.61 8.68
CA PRO A 87 -4.31 -9.74 8.34
C PRO A 87 -3.92 -8.80 9.48
N ASN A 88 -4.83 -8.51 10.39
CA ASN A 88 -4.61 -7.57 11.49
C ASN A 88 -4.09 -8.27 12.76
N CYS A 89 -4.76 -9.35 13.20
CA CYS A 89 -4.43 -10.01 14.46
C CYS A 89 -3.84 -11.42 14.31
N PHE A 90 -3.57 -11.88 13.09
CA PHE A 90 -2.91 -13.17 12.75
C PHE A 90 -3.55 -14.42 13.37
N VAL A 91 -4.85 -14.32 13.62
CA VAL A 91 -5.67 -15.43 14.13
C VAL A 91 -6.26 -16.16 12.95
N ASP A 92 -6.24 -17.49 13.02
CA ASP A 92 -6.90 -18.34 12.03
C ASP A 92 -8.43 -18.13 12.12
N LEU A 93 -9.06 -17.74 11.01
CA LEU A 93 -10.46 -17.31 10.99
C LEU A 93 -11.43 -18.44 11.35
N SER A 94 -11.00 -19.69 11.14
CA SER A 94 -11.80 -20.86 11.46
C SER A 94 -11.76 -21.26 12.94
N THR A 95 -10.64 -20.98 13.62
CA THR A 95 -10.44 -21.45 15.01
C THR A 95 -10.47 -20.33 16.05
N GLY A 96 -10.29 -19.06 15.64
CA GLY A 96 -10.23 -17.94 16.58
C GLY A 96 -8.97 -17.93 17.48
N VAL A 97 -8.04 -18.87 17.28
CA VAL A 97 -6.80 -18.99 18.05
C VAL A 97 -5.60 -18.68 17.15
N MET A 98 -4.59 -18.00 17.70
CA MET A 98 -3.30 -17.87 17.01
C MET A 98 -2.54 -19.20 17.06
N ARG A 99 -2.09 -19.67 15.89
CA ARG A 99 -1.19 -20.84 15.82
C ARG A 99 0.09 -20.58 16.62
N GLU A 100 0.57 -21.58 17.33
CA GLU A 100 1.81 -21.47 18.12
C GLU A 100 3.01 -21.07 17.27
N ALA A 101 3.09 -21.56 16.02
CA ALA A 101 4.14 -21.18 15.08
C ALA A 101 4.10 -19.68 14.76
N THR A 102 2.89 -19.13 14.52
CA THR A 102 2.66 -17.70 14.25
C THR A 102 2.96 -16.84 15.49
N ARG A 103 2.56 -17.31 16.68
CA ARG A 103 2.91 -16.66 17.96
C ARG A 103 4.42 -16.64 18.20
N ARG A 104 5.12 -17.75 17.95
CA ARG A 104 6.58 -17.86 18.04
C ARG A 104 7.29 -16.98 17.00
N ARG A 105 6.71 -16.82 15.81
CA ARG A 105 7.22 -15.92 14.76
C ARG A 105 7.06 -14.45 15.15
N LEU A 106 5.90 -14.06 15.70
CA LEU A 106 5.64 -12.70 16.19
C LEU A 106 6.47 -12.37 17.45
N SER A 107 6.73 -13.36 18.32
CA SER A 107 7.54 -13.17 19.52
C SER A 107 9.03 -13.05 19.23
N ARG A 108 9.49 -13.55 18.08
CA ARG A 108 10.83 -13.27 17.56
C ARG A 108 10.84 -11.82 17.07
N LYS A 109 11.09 -10.87 17.99
CA LYS A 109 11.61 -9.55 17.63
C LYS A 109 12.78 -9.79 16.67
N GLY A 110 12.85 -9.02 15.57
CA GLY A 110 13.78 -9.25 14.47
C GLY A 110 15.26 -9.34 14.89
N PRO A 111 16.18 -9.54 13.93
CA PRO A 111 17.62 -9.55 14.22
C PRO A 111 18.00 -8.36 15.10
N ASP A 112 18.88 -8.59 16.09
CA ASP A 112 19.31 -7.55 17.02
C ASP A 112 19.83 -6.32 16.25
N PRO A 113 19.21 -5.14 16.40
CA PRO A 113 19.63 -3.92 15.71
C PRO A 113 21.10 -3.58 15.94
N ALA A 114 21.64 -3.88 17.12
CA ALA A 114 23.04 -3.60 17.45
C ALA A 114 24.02 -4.38 16.57
N LEU A 115 23.69 -5.64 16.23
CA LEU A 115 24.49 -6.46 15.33
C LEU A 115 24.43 -5.91 13.90
N TYR A 116 23.26 -5.46 13.45
CA TYR A 116 23.10 -4.84 12.13
C TYR A 116 23.97 -3.58 11.98
N TYR A 117 23.84 -2.60 12.89
CA TYR A 117 24.57 -1.34 12.77
C TYR A 117 26.09 -1.47 12.97
N ARG A 118 26.56 -2.56 13.60
CA ARG A 118 28.00 -2.85 13.71
C ARG A 118 28.63 -3.27 12.38
N GLY A 119 27.89 -4.01 11.56
CA GLY A 119 28.37 -4.56 10.27
C GLY A 119 27.95 -3.76 9.03
N VAL A 120 26.91 -2.90 9.15
CA VAL A 120 26.19 -2.30 8.01
C VAL A 120 27.09 -1.66 6.94
N TRP A 121 28.16 -0.95 7.31
CA TRP A 121 29.05 -0.32 6.34
C TRP A 121 29.89 -1.34 5.57
N LYS A 122 30.41 -2.34 6.27
CA LYS A 122 31.19 -3.42 5.65
C LYS A 122 30.29 -4.25 4.75
N ASP A 123 29.08 -4.56 5.21
CA ASP A 123 28.12 -5.38 4.47
C ASP A 123 27.60 -4.63 3.23
N ALA A 124 27.27 -3.34 3.36
CA ALA A 124 26.85 -2.50 2.24
C ALA A 124 27.96 -2.36 1.18
N TRP A 125 29.22 -2.20 1.62
CA TRP A 125 30.37 -2.16 0.72
C TRP A 125 30.59 -3.50 0.00
N THR A 126 30.51 -4.60 0.75
CA THR A 126 30.65 -5.97 0.21
C THR A 126 29.57 -6.24 -0.84
N PHE A 127 28.32 -5.92 -0.51
CA PHE A 127 27.19 -6.00 -1.43
C PHE A 127 27.42 -5.19 -2.72
N THR A 128 27.89 -3.93 -2.58
CA THR A 128 28.19 -3.06 -3.73
C THR A 128 29.27 -3.68 -4.63
N MET A 129 30.28 -4.31 -4.03
CA MET A 129 31.38 -4.96 -4.75
C MET A 129 31.00 -6.31 -5.36
N GLU A 130 30.02 -7.01 -4.82
CA GLU A 130 29.45 -8.23 -5.43
C GLU A 130 28.56 -7.88 -6.63
N GLN A 131 27.81 -6.78 -6.54
CA GLN A 131 26.85 -6.34 -7.57
C GLN A 131 27.41 -5.30 -8.55
N LYS A 132 28.69 -5.42 -8.98
CA LYS A 132 29.34 -4.44 -9.87
C LYS A 132 28.55 -4.12 -11.14
N PRO A 133 27.97 -5.10 -11.88
CA PRO A 133 27.24 -4.79 -13.10
C PRO A 133 26.02 -3.89 -12.84
N LEU A 134 25.33 -4.07 -11.70
CA LEU A 134 24.21 -3.23 -11.32
C LEU A 134 24.66 -1.80 -10.96
N VAL A 135 25.80 -1.67 -10.28
CA VAL A 135 26.41 -0.37 -9.95
C VAL A 135 26.79 0.38 -11.22
N PHE A 136 27.52 -0.25 -12.14
CA PHE A 136 27.91 0.38 -13.40
C PHE A 136 26.71 0.77 -14.27
N ARG A 137 25.70 -0.09 -14.36
CA ARG A 137 24.43 0.25 -15.04
C ARG A 137 23.75 1.45 -14.40
N THR A 138 23.70 1.49 -13.07
CA THR A 138 23.11 2.60 -12.32
C THR A 138 23.85 3.91 -12.57
N ILE A 139 25.19 3.91 -12.48
CA ILE A 139 26.01 5.08 -12.79
C ILE A 139 25.76 5.55 -14.22
N PHE A 140 25.75 4.62 -15.19
CA PHE A 140 25.48 4.93 -16.58
C PHE A 140 24.09 5.56 -16.77
N TYR A 141 23.02 4.94 -16.26
CA TYR A 141 21.66 5.47 -16.42
C TYR A 141 21.47 6.83 -15.74
N LEU A 142 21.96 6.99 -14.51
CA LEU A 142 21.87 8.26 -13.80
C LEU A 142 22.63 9.35 -14.53
N THR A 143 23.86 9.08 -14.97
CA THR A 143 24.69 10.06 -15.68
C THR A 143 24.10 10.41 -17.04
N PHE A 144 23.78 9.40 -17.85
CA PHE A 144 23.23 9.59 -19.19
C PHE A 144 21.93 10.39 -19.18
N TRP A 145 20.94 9.97 -18.38
CA TRP A 145 19.65 10.66 -18.37
C TRP A 145 19.70 12.03 -17.71
N THR A 146 20.57 12.24 -16.72
CA THR A 146 20.81 13.58 -16.16
C THR A 146 21.43 14.49 -17.21
N LEU A 147 22.42 14.03 -17.98
CA LEU A 147 23.02 14.82 -19.07
C LEU A 147 22.02 15.15 -20.17
N VAL A 148 21.17 14.19 -20.56
CA VAL A 148 20.09 14.43 -21.52
C VAL A 148 19.11 15.48 -21.01
N SER A 149 18.68 15.38 -19.74
CA SER A 149 17.77 16.35 -19.12
C SER A 149 18.40 17.76 -19.07
N LEU A 150 19.67 17.86 -18.64
CA LEU A 150 20.41 19.12 -18.64
C LEU A 150 20.59 19.70 -20.04
N GLY A 151 20.85 18.87 -21.04
CA GLY A 151 20.91 19.27 -22.45
C GLY A 151 19.57 19.84 -22.94
N CYS A 152 18.45 19.21 -22.55
CA CYS A 152 17.11 19.73 -22.87
C CYS A 152 16.84 21.07 -22.16
N VAL A 153 17.20 21.22 -20.88
CA VAL A 153 17.08 22.49 -20.15
C VAL A 153 17.93 23.58 -20.80
N PHE A 154 19.14 23.26 -21.27
CA PHE A 154 19.95 24.18 -22.06
C PHE A 154 19.25 24.59 -23.36
N MET A 155 18.61 23.65 -24.07
CA MET A 155 17.84 24.01 -25.27
C MET A 155 16.65 24.93 -24.97
N VAL A 156 16.00 24.80 -23.80
CA VAL A 156 14.92 25.71 -23.37
C VAL A 156 15.41 27.15 -23.17
N SER A 157 16.64 27.33 -22.68
CA SER A 157 17.24 28.66 -22.51
C SER A 157 17.82 29.21 -23.81
N TRP A 158 18.26 28.34 -24.73
CA TRP A 158 18.82 28.72 -26.01
C TRP A 158 17.75 29.11 -27.05
N CYS A 159 16.64 28.38 -27.11
CA CYS A 159 15.57 28.66 -28.07
C CYS A 159 14.84 29.97 -27.72
N ARG A 160 14.74 30.89 -28.69
CA ARG A 160 13.99 32.15 -28.51
C ARG A 160 12.48 31.98 -28.70
N ASN A 161 12.07 31.13 -29.63
CA ASN A 161 10.66 30.93 -29.99
C ASN A 161 9.94 30.00 -29.01
N MET A 162 8.67 30.30 -28.70
CA MET A 162 7.89 29.54 -27.72
C MET A 162 7.66 28.05 -28.09
N PRO A 163 7.29 27.68 -29.34
CA PRO A 163 6.97 26.27 -29.63
C PRO A 163 8.16 25.31 -29.39
N PRO A 164 9.39 25.59 -29.86
CA PRO A 164 10.55 24.77 -29.51
C PRO A 164 10.86 24.76 -28.00
N ARG A 165 10.68 25.88 -27.30
CA ARG A 165 10.91 25.94 -25.83
C ARG A 165 9.96 25.01 -25.08
N VAL A 166 8.66 25.01 -25.42
CA VAL A 166 7.68 24.13 -24.79
C VAL A 166 8.01 22.66 -25.07
N PHE A 167 8.40 22.32 -26.30
CA PHE A 167 8.85 20.98 -26.66
C PHE A 167 10.03 20.53 -25.80
N TRP A 168 11.11 21.31 -25.75
CA TRP A 168 12.29 20.96 -24.96
C TRP A 168 12.02 20.94 -23.46
N ALA A 169 11.13 21.79 -22.96
CA ALA A 169 10.71 21.78 -21.57
C ALA A 169 9.96 20.48 -21.21
N PHE A 170 9.07 20.02 -22.11
CA PHE A 170 8.39 18.74 -21.93
C PHE A 170 9.38 17.57 -21.93
N VAL A 171 10.31 17.52 -22.90
CA VAL A 171 11.34 16.46 -22.95
C VAL A 171 12.25 16.52 -21.72
N ALA A 172 12.65 17.71 -21.26
CA ALA A 172 13.42 17.90 -20.05
C ALA A 172 12.68 17.37 -18.81
N ALA A 173 11.38 17.64 -18.70
CA ALA A 173 10.55 17.16 -17.61
C ALA A 173 10.47 15.62 -17.62
N VAL A 174 10.17 15.01 -18.76
CA VAL A 174 10.06 13.54 -18.88
C VAL A 174 11.41 12.87 -18.58
N THR A 175 12.49 13.36 -19.18
CA THR A 175 13.84 12.77 -18.99
C THR A 175 14.38 13.00 -17.59
N GLY A 176 14.03 14.12 -16.94
CA GLY A 176 14.37 14.40 -15.55
C GLY A 176 13.68 13.48 -14.53
N LEU A 177 12.57 12.84 -14.90
CA LEU A 177 11.89 11.84 -14.06
C LEU A 177 12.61 10.49 -14.05
N VAL A 178 13.40 10.19 -15.09
CA VAL A 178 14.04 8.87 -15.25
C VAL A 178 15.04 8.57 -14.12
N PRO A 179 15.97 9.48 -13.74
CA PRO A 179 16.87 9.23 -12.61
C PRO A 179 16.12 8.99 -11.29
N LEU A 180 15.09 9.79 -11.01
CA LEU A 180 14.26 9.67 -9.81
C LEU A 180 13.55 8.30 -9.77
N GLY A 181 12.91 7.93 -10.88
CA GLY A 181 12.21 6.66 -10.99
C GLY A 181 13.12 5.44 -10.98
N TRP A 182 14.32 5.53 -11.56
CA TRP A 182 15.30 4.45 -11.48
C TRP A 182 15.76 4.19 -10.05
N LEU A 183 16.05 5.26 -9.29
CA LEU A 183 16.40 5.14 -7.87
C LEU A 183 15.22 4.58 -7.07
N TRP A 184 14.00 5.04 -7.34
CA TRP A 184 12.80 4.52 -6.69
C TRP A 184 12.64 3.01 -6.95
N HIS A 185 12.72 2.59 -8.22
CA HIS A 185 12.61 1.20 -8.64
C HIS A 185 13.64 0.31 -7.94
N LEU A 186 14.90 0.73 -7.97
CA LEU A 186 16.02 -0.01 -7.37
C LEU A 186 15.82 -0.17 -5.86
N ASN A 187 15.43 0.89 -5.14
CA ASN A 187 15.17 0.79 -3.71
C ASN A 187 13.99 -0.15 -3.41
N THR A 188 12.88 -0.04 -4.15
CA THR A 188 11.71 -0.90 -3.91
C THR A 188 11.99 -2.39 -4.19
N GLU A 189 12.75 -2.70 -5.26
CA GLU A 189 13.10 -4.08 -5.60
C GLU A 189 14.10 -4.69 -4.62
N ILE A 190 15.10 -3.91 -4.17
CA ILE A 190 16.05 -4.36 -3.15
C ILE A 190 15.32 -4.62 -1.83
N VAL A 191 14.47 -3.70 -1.38
CA VAL A 191 13.68 -3.89 -0.15
C VAL A 191 12.78 -5.10 -0.27
N ALA A 192 12.07 -5.27 -1.40
CA ALA A 192 11.23 -6.43 -1.64
C ALA A 192 12.04 -7.74 -1.64
N ALA A 193 13.23 -7.77 -2.26
CA ALA A 193 14.11 -8.93 -2.25
C ALA A 193 14.63 -9.26 -0.84
N THR A 194 15.01 -8.25 -0.06
CA THR A 194 15.47 -8.41 1.33
C THR A 194 14.36 -8.91 2.25
N VAL A 195 13.15 -8.34 2.15
CA VAL A 195 11.97 -8.78 2.93
C VAL A 195 11.62 -10.23 2.60
N ASN A 196 11.71 -10.60 1.32
CA ASN A 196 11.50 -11.98 0.86
C ASN A 196 12.70 -12.91 1.10
N ARG A 197 13.78 -12.42 1.73
CA ARG A 197 14.99 -13.17 2.06
C ARG A 197 15.60 -13.91 0.86
N LYS A 198 15.57 -13.29 -0.32
CA LYS A 198 16.23 -13.86 -1.50
C LYS A 198 17.74 -13.81 -1.31
N GLU A 199 18.43 -14.93 -1.54
CA GLU A 199 19.90 -15.02 -1.44
C GLU A 199 20.60 -14.22 -2.56
N GLN A 200 19.95 -14.08 -3.71
CA GLN A 200 20.44 -13.30 -4.85
C GLN A 200 19.38 -12.31 -5.31
N LEU A 201 19.84 -11.15 -5.75
CA LEU A 201 18.96 -10.15 -6.34
C LEU A 201 18.45 -10.62 -7.71
N PRO A 202 17.14 -10.50 -7.98
CA PRO A 202 16.64 -10.71 -9.32
C PRO A 202 17.29 -9.70 -10.27
N ARG A 203 17.42 -10.08 -11.55
CA ARG A 203 17.90 -9.15 -12.58
C ARG A 203 16.89 -8.01 -12.69
N ILE A 204 17.30 -6.80 -12.31
CA ILE A 204 16.48 -5.59 -12.43
C ILE A 204 16.66 -5.04 -13.87
N PRO A 205 15.67 -5.16 -14.76
CA PRO A 205 15.73 -4.58 -16.09
C PRO A 205 15.58 -3.06 -15.98
N PHE A 206 16.20 -2.34 -16.91
CA PHE A 206 15.90 -0.93 -17.09
C PHE A 206 14.77 -0.81 -18.10
N ASP A 207 13.70 -0.13 -17.70
CA ASP A 207 12.60 0.25 -18.58
C ASP A 207 12.35 1.74 -18.42
N PHE A 208 12.46 2.48 -19.52
CA PHE A 208 12.28 3.93 -19.55
C PHE A 208 10.88 4.34 -19.07
N PHE A 209 9.82 3.69 -19.57
CA PHE A 209 8.45 4.08 -19.23
C PHE A 209 8.12 3.75 -17.79
N LEU A 210 8.61 2.60 -17.29
CA LEU A 210 8.50 2.25 -15.88
C LEU A 210 9.21 3.28 -15.00
N CYS A 211 10.42 3.71 -15.37
CA CYS A 211 11.14 4.74 -14.62
C CYS A 211 10.39 6.07 -14.64
N VAL A 212 9.86 6.51 -15.79
CA VAL A 212 9.05 7.74 -15.84
C VAL A 212 7.83 7.63 -14.94
N ALA A 213 7.08 6.51 -15.01
CA ALA A 213 5.89 6.29 -14.19
C ALA A 213 6.22 6.27 -12.68
N LEU A 214 7.31 5.60 -12.29
CA LEU A 214 7.78 5.58 -10.91
C LEU A 214 8.33 6.95 -10.46
N GLY A 215 8.90 7.73 -11.37
CA GLY A 215 9.31 9.12 -11.10
C GLY A 215 8.09 10.03 -10.82
N ILE A 216 7.02 9.90 -11.60
CA ILE A 216 5.74 10.58 -11.33
C ILE A 216 5.18 10.13 -9.98
N LYS A 217 5.21 8.82 -9.70
CA LYS A 217 4.77 8.26 -8.41
C LYS A 217 5.58 8.83 -7.24
N ALA A 218 6.91 8.98 -7.40
CA ALA A 218 7.77 9.58 -6.40
C ALA A 218 7.34 11.03 -6.10
N ILE A 219 7.16 11.86 -7.13
CA ILE A 219 6.68 13.24 -6.97
C ILE A 219 5.28 13.28 -6.35
N ALA A 220 4.37 12.43 -6.79
CA ALA A 220 3.01 12.37 -6.25
C ALA A 220 3.00 11.98 -4.77
N TRP A 221 3.91 11.09 -4.35
CA TRP A 221 4.07 10.70 -2.95
C TRP A 221 4.60 11.86 -2.10
N GLU A 222 5.62 12.57 -2.60
CA GLU A 222 6.14 13.79 -1.98
C GLU A 222 5.06 14.88 -1.84
N LEU A 223 4.23 15.04 -2.87
CA LEU A 223 3.09 15.95 -2.84
C LEU A 223 2.02 15.49 -1.85
N ALA A 224 1.71 14.20 -1.77
CA ALA A 224 0.68 13.65 -0.87
C ALA A 224 1.01 13.83 0.62
N MET A 225 2.29 13.93 0.99
CA MET A 225 2.74 14.27 2.35
C MET A 225 2.70 15.80 2.62
N CYS A 226 1.65 16.47 2.10
CA CYS A 226 1.47 17.89 1.75
C CYS A 226 2.02 19.00 2.68
N VAL A 227 2.47 18.74 3.90
CA VAL A 227 2.98 19.80 4.78
C VAL A 227 4.40 20.21 4.40
N GLN A 228 5.23 19.27 3.97
CA GLN A 228 6.67 19.48 3.86
C GLN A 228 7.12 20.00 2.48
N THR A 229 6.43 19.57 1.42
CA THR A 229 6.63 20.08 0.06
C THR A 229 6.17 21.52 -0.07
N VAL A 230 5.06 21.90 0.57
CA VAL A 230 4.57 23.28 0.58
C VAL A 230 5.57 24.22 1.25
N VAL A 231 6.12 23.83 2.42
CA VAL A 231 7.16 24.62 3.11
C VAL A 231 8.42 24.77 2.25
N SER A 232 8.84 23.70 1.56
CA SER A 232 9.99 23.73 0.64
C SER A 232 9.75 24.63 -0.57
N LEU A 233 8.54 24.59 -1.16
CA LEU A 233 8.17 25.41 -2.31
C LEU A 233 8.03 26.89 -1.94
N ILE A 234 7.50 27.20 -0.75
CA ILE A 234 7.49 28.57 -0.20
C ILE A 234 8.92 29.07 0.01
N GLY A 235 9.79 28.23 0.58
CA GLY A 235 11.21 28.53 0.73
C GLY A 235 11.89 28.84 -0.61
N LEU A 236 11.64 28.01 -1.63
CA LEU A 236 12.15 28.22 -2.99
C LEU A 236 11.60 29.52 -3.60
N GLY A 237 10.30 29.80 -3.45
CA GLY A 237 9.70 31.06 -3.91
C GLY A 237 10.36 32.28 -3.27
N LEU A 238 10.61 32.24 -1.96
CA LEU A 238 11.29 33.33 -1.24
C LEU A 238 12.74 33.52 -1.68
N LEU A 239 13.45 32.44 -2.02
CA LEU A 239 14.79 32.52 -2.62
C LEU A 239 14.75 33.24 -3.97
N VAL A 240 13.74 32.94 -4.80
CA VAL A 240 13.57 33.57 -6.12
C VAL A 240 13.19 35.05 -6.00
N THR A 241 12.40 35.43 -4.98
CA THR A 241 12.03 36.83 -4.73
C THR A 241 13.08 37.64 -3.96
N GLY A 242 14.26 37.06 -3.66
CA GLY A 242 15.40 37.76 -3.04
C GLY A 242 15.47 37.70 -1.52
N ASN A 243 14.56 37.00 -0.83
CA ASN A 243 14.65 36.78 0.62
C ASN A 243 15.45 35.50 0.91
N HIS A 244 16.78 35.62 0.80
CA HIS A 244 17.68 34.47 0.85
C HIS A 244 17.72 33.77 2.21
N LEU A 245 17.64 34.52 3.32
CA LEU A 245 17.71 33.95 4.67
C LEU A 245 16.46 33.13 5.01
N LEU A 246 15.28 33.75 4.91
CA LEU A 246 14.02 33.06 5.22
C LEU A 246 13.73 31.96 4.20
N GLY A 247 14.01 32.21 2.92
CA GLY A 247 13.87 31.21 1.87
C GLY A 247 14.76 30.00 2.08
N GLY A 248 16.02 30.21 2.47
CA GLY A 248 16.96 29.14 2.80
C GLY A 248 16.55 28.33 4.02
N ILE A 249 16.08 28.99 5.09
CA ILE A 249 15.60 28.31 6.30
C ILE A 249 14.39 27.43 5.99
N LEU A 250 13.37 27.97 5.31
CA LEU A 250 12.15 27.23 5.00
C LEU A 250 12.43 26.06 4.03
N LEU A 251 13.30 26.27 3.04
CA LEU A 251 13.75 25.18 2.17
C LEU A 251 14.46 24.08 2.97
N GLY A 252 15.37 24.47 3.87
CA GLY A 252 16.12 23.53 4.72
C GLY A 252 15.23 22.73 5.67
N VAL A 253 14.30 23.40 6.36
CA VAL A 253 13.33 22.76 7.27
C VAL A 253 12.40 21.82 6.53
N GLY A 254 11.93 22.23 5.34
CA GLY A 254 11.14 21.40 4.46
C GLY A 254 11.89 20.11 4.11
N VAL A 255 13.06 20.23 3.47
CA VAL A 255 13.88 19.08 3.08
C VAL A 255 14.25 18.17 4.26
N ALA A 256 14.68 18.74 5.39
CA ALA A 256 15.13 17.97 6.56
C ALA A 256 14.05 17.09 7.18
N ALA A 257 12.79 17.48 7.04
CA ALA A 257 11.65 16.72 7.57
C ALA A 257 11.06 15.76 6.53
N THR A 258 11.23 16.03 5.24
CA THR A 258 10.77 15.12 4.18
C THR A 258 11.73 13.96 3.95
N LEU A 259 13.03 14.23 3.98
CA LEU A 259 14.08 13.28 3.65
C LEU A 259 14.02 11.98 4.48
N PRO A 260 13.73 12.02 5.80
CA PRO A 260 13.57 10.80 6.61
C PRO A 260 12.30 10.00 6.28
N LEU A 261 11.29 10.59 5.64
CA LEU A 261 10.07 9.87 5.29
C LEU A 261 10.26 9.00 4.03
N LEU A 262 11.23 9.33 3.19
CA LEU A 262 11.54 8.61 1.95
C LEU A 262 11.83 7.10 2.13
N PRO A 263 12.72 6.65 3.06
CA PRO A 263 12.95 5.23 3.28
C PRO A 263 11.71 4.47 3.78
N ILE A 264 10.81 5.16 4.49
CA ILE A 264 9.51 4.59 4.92
C ILE A 264 8.60 4.43 3.70
N ALA A 265 8.61 5.39 2.78
CA ALA A 265 7.90 5.30 1.51
C ALA A 265 8.32 4.07 0.72
N PHE A 266 9.64 3.84 0.58
CA PHE A 266 10.16 2.67 -0.12
C PHE A 266 9.72 1.36 0.54
N ALA A 267 9.82 1.28 1.87
CA ALA A 267 9.36 0.12 2.62
C ALA A 267 7.85 -0.12 2.45
N HIS A 268 7.05 0.92 2.56
CA HIS A 268 5.60 0.87 2.39
C HIS A 268 5.20 0.37 0.99
N MET A 269 5.89 0.85 -0.03
CA MET A 269 5.60 0.51 -1.43
C MET A 269 6.17 -0.85 -1.86
N ALA A 270 7.13 -1.39 -1.13
CA ALA A 270 7.70 -2.72 -1.35
C ALA A 270 6.92 -3.82 -0.63
N MET A 271 6.05 -3.48 0.34
CA MET A 271 5.27 -4.44 1.10
C MET A 271 3.98 -4.84 0.37
N PRO A 272 3.55 -6.12 0.47
CA PRO A 272 2.32 -6.60 -0.17
C PRO A 272 1.05 -5.98 0.42
N VAL A 273 1.09 -5.56 1.68
CA VAL A 273 -0.02 -4.84 2.32
C VAL A 273 0.29 -3.34 2.29
N SER A 274 -0.33 -2.63 1.34
CA SER A 274 -0.26 -1.17 1.26
C SER A 274 -1.57 -0.57 1.75
N TRP A 275 -1.50 0.32 2.74
CA TRP A 275 -2.58 1.22 3.12
C TRP A 275 -2.41 2.58 2.41
N PRO A 276 -3.47 3.40 2.29
CA PRO A 276 -3.41 4.62 1.49
C PRO A 276 -2.38 5.63 2.03
N ALA A 277 -1.53 6.18 1.17
CA ALA A 277 -0.41 7.04 1.58
C ALA A 277 -0.82 8.26 2.45
N TRP A 278 -2.07 8.71 2.34
CA TRP A 278 -2.63 9.81 3.13
C TRP A 278 -3.06 9.43 4.55
N ALA A 279 -2.90 8.18 4.99
CA ALA A 279 -3.18 7.78 6.38
C ALA A 279 -2.03 8.21 7.31
N ILE A 280 -1.87 9.52 7.47
CA ILE A 280 -0.78 10.18 8.21
C ILE A 280 -0.66 9.64 9.65
N ASN A 281 -1.79 9.30 10.29
CA ASN A 281 -1.79 8.75 11.66
C ASN A 281 -1.02 7.43 11.76
N LYS A 282 -1.22 6.52 10.79
CA LYS A 282 -0.51 5.23 10.73
C LYS A 282 0.96 5.43 10.35
N LEU A 283 1.23 6.37 9.44
CA LEU A 283 2.61 6.73 9.07
C LEU A 283 3.38 7.30 10.26
N GLY A 284 2.78 8.23 11.01
CA GLY A 284 3.41 8.90 12.14
C GLY A 284 3.75 7.94 13.26
N GLU A 285 2.85 6.99 13.55
CA GLU A 285 3.11 5.93 14.53
C GLU A 285 4.25 5.01 14.08
N ALA A 286 4.27 4.61 12.80
CA ALA A 286 5.35 3.82 12.25
C ALA A 286 6.69 4.57 12.31
N PHE A 287 6.71 5.85 11.88
CA PHE A 287 7.89 6.70 11.91
C PHE A 287 8.46 6.89 13.32
N ALA A 288 7.61 7.16 14.31
CA ALA A 288 8.04 7.33 15.69
C ALA A 288 8.68 6.05 16.25
N LYS A 289 8.21 4.87 15.84
CA LYS A 289 8.76 3.57 16.24
C LYS A 289 10.04 3.20 15.48
N THR A 290 10.25 3.75 14.29
CA THR A 290 11.37 3.42 13.40
C THR A 290 12.16 4.66 13.01
N LEU A 291 12.53 5.52 13.96
CA LEU A 291 13.26 6.76 13.67
C LEU A 291 14.72 6.51 13.25
N VAL A 292 15.36 5.48 13.82
CA VAL A 292 16.80 5.20 13.61
C VAL A 292 17.12 4.82 12.15
N PRO A 293 16.40 3.90 11.48
CA PRO A 293 16.74 3.54 10.09
C PRO A 293 16.65 4.72 9.09
N PRO A 294 15.62 5.57 9.12
CA PRO A 294 15.56 6.79 8.33
C PRO A 294 16.71 7.78 8.56
N LEU A 295 17.05 8.03 9.82
CA LEU A 295 18.17 8.92 10.15
C LEU A 295 19.50 8.34 9.65
N TYR A 296 19.68 7.02 9.78
CA TYR A 296 20.83 6.33 9.20
C TYR A 296 20.87 6.45 7.67
N TRP A 297 19.73 6.30 6.99
CA TRP A 297 19.65 6.50 5.54
C TRP A 297 20.03 7.94 5.15
N CYS A 298 19.55 8.94 5.90
CA CYS A 298 19.94 10.34 5.71
C CYS A 298 21.44 10.56 5.93
N LEU A 299 22.04 9.91 6.94
CA LEU A 299 23.49 9.94 7.18
C LEU A 299 24.26 9.36 5.98
N VAL A 300 23.84 8.21 5.46
CA VAL A 300 24.47 7.58 4.29
C VAL A 300 24.34 8.49 3.07
N LEU A 301 23.16 9.07 2.83
CA LEU A 301 22.96 10.03 1.74
C LEU A 301 23.88 11.25 1.90
N PHE A 302 23.97 11.81 3.11
CA PHE A 302 24.84 12.95 3.40
C PHE A 302 26.31 12.62 3.10
N VAL A 303 26.83 11.53 3.66
CA VAL A 303 28.22 11.09 3.48
C VAL A 303 28.54 10.85 2.01
N THR A 304 27.65 10.17 1.28
CA THR A 304 27.83 9.90 -0.15
C THR A 304 27.70 11.14 -1.03
N SER A 305 27.00 12.17 -0.56
CA SER A 305 26.83 13.44 -1.28
C SER A 305 27.95 14.46 -1.01
N LEU A 306 28.82 14.23 -0.02
CA LEU A 306 29.92 15.15 0.33
C LEU A 306 30.81 15.56 -0.87
N PRO A 307 31.20 14.66 -1.79
CA PRO A 307 32.01 15.07 -2.95
C PRO A 307 31.28 16.08 -3.84
N ILE A 308 29.99 15.89 -4.07
CA ILE A 308 29.15 16.78 -4.89
C ILE A 308 28.99 18.13 -4.18
N LEU A 309 28.68 18.11 -2.88
CA LEU A 309 28.56 19.33 -2.06
C LEU A 309 29.89 20.11 -2.03
N GLY A 310 31.03 19.41 -1.97
CA GLY A 310 32.35 20.02 -2.05
C GLY A 310 32.63 20.70 -3.39
N LEU A 311 32.25 20.06 -4.51
CA LEU A 311 32.36 20.65 -5.85
C LEU A 311 31.47 21.90 -6.00
N LEU A 312 30.22 21.82 -5.54
CA LEU A 312 29.29 22.95 -5.58
C LEU A 312 29.76 24.12 -4.70
N GLY A 313 30.23 23.83 -3.48
CA GLY A 313 30.81 24.82 -2.58
C GLY A 313 32.05 25.48 -3.17
N GLY A 314 32.94 24.69 -3.78
CA GLY A 314 34.13 25.19 -4.47
C GLY A 314 33.78 26.11 -5.65
N ALA A 315 32.82 25.72 -6.49
CA ALA A 315 32.36 26.53 -7.61
C ALA A 315 31.71 27.85 -7.16
N ALA A 316 30.90 27.81 -6.08
CA ALA A 316 30.30 29.00 -5.50
C ALA A 316 31.36 29.95 -4.91
N ALA A 317 32.36 29.41 -4.19
CA ALA A 317 33.47 30.18 -3.62
C ALA A 317 34.42 30.77 -4.68
N TRP A 318 34.54 30.12 -5.84
CA TRP A 318 35.25 30.68 -7.00
C TRP A 318 34.48 31.88 -7.55
N LYS A 319 33.20 31.68 -7.89
CA LYS A 319 32.37 32.73 -8.51
C LYS A 319 32.16 33.94 -7.60
N GLY A 320 32.02 33.73 -6.28
CA GLY A 320 31.93 34.81 -5.30
C GLY A 320 33.20 35.65 -5.20
N ARG A 321 34.38 35.07 -5.43
CA ARG A 321 35.65 35.80 -5.48
C ARG A 321 35.77 36.69 -6.72
N ASP A 322 35.21 36.26 -7.84
CA ASP A 322 35.20 37.05 -9.08
C ASP A 322 34.24 38.25 -8.98
N VAL A 323 33.09 38.10 -8.31
CA VAL A 323 32.15 39.20 -8.04
C VAL A 323 32.73 40.20 -7.03
N ALA A 324 33.50 39.76 -6.04
CA ALA A 324 34.14 40.65 -5.06
C ALA A 324 35.36 41.42 -5.59
N ARG A 325 35.83 41.12 -6.81
CA ARG A 325 36.96 41.79 -7.48
C ARG A 325 36.54 42.77 -8.59
N MET A 326 35.25 42.84 -8.90
CA MET A 326 34.66 43.87 -9.78
C MET A 326 34.08 45.01 -8.94
#